data_AF-C0ZS62-F1
#
_entry.id   AF-C0ZS62-F1
#
_cell.length_a   1.000
_cell.length_b   1.000
_cell.length_c   1.000
_cell.angle_alpha   90.00
_cell.angle_beta   90.00
_cell.angle_gamma   90.00
#
_symmetry.space_group_name_H-M   'P 1'
#
loop_
_entity.id
_entity.type
_entity.pdbx_description
1 polymer ?
#
loop_
_entity_poly.entity_id
_entity_poly.type
_entity_poly.pdbx_seq_one_letter_code
_entity_poly.pdbx_strand_id
1 'polypeptide(L)'
;MRAGLTQILCVVVGLAAGLAMPYLRSGPMIPARQVSEMLVALGLGLLGVVAVIFSLLFLVVQWAATTFTPRLLLFRDDPIVWRTFAFAIGQSVFDITAALAISNETDVSVVVPSLAVLALLATLTLIRLLQLRAFSAIQLAPVLTSISSRGRAVFAAVYPATDLELPPLPTLPVITTIEWHRPPAVLQQILVEDLLQSARSCRSMVVLRVSPGSTLRDGLPLADVYGGPMPANTILDALVSGSERTFTQDPLLAIRLLADIALRALSPAINDPATAVQALDEIEDLLSLVASVRADSIRVVDERGDLRVVIPLPDFTTFVRTGLDDVIASASNSPLVLGRLRDLLSHVAAQSESRNRDILAMRARWIDQLSQGFPRLEPPL
;
A
#
# COMPACT_ATOMS: atom_id res chain seq x y z
N MET A 1 2.17 -15.15 -2.12
CA MET A 1 1.62 -16.09 -3.14
C MET A 1 0.60 -15.33 -3.98
N ARG A 2 0.67 -15.42 -5.32
CA ARG A 2 -0.33 -14.80 -6.20
C ARG A 2 -1.71 -15.39 -5.86
N ALA A 3 -2.73 -14.54 -5.72
CA ALA A 3 -4.07 -14.95 -5.25
C ALA A 3 -4.63 -16.21 -5.96
N GLY A 4 -4.40 -16.32 -7.28
CA GLY A 4 -4.82 -17.48 -8.06
C GLY A 4 -4.17 -18.82 -7.67
N LEU A 5 -2.90 -18.81 -7.23
CA LEU A 5 -2.21 -20.04 -6.82
C LEU A 5 -2.82 -20.63 -5.54
N THR A 6 -3.17 -19.77 -4.58
CA THR A 6 -3.81 -20.20 -3.33
C THR A 6 -5.17 -20.85 -3.59
N GLN A 7 -5.97 -20.26 -4.49
CA GLN A 7 -7.28 -20.80 -4.85
C GLN A 7 -7.19 -22.14 -5.56
N ILE A 8 -6.30 -22.27 -6.55
CA ILE A 8 -6.05 -23.54 -7.24
C ILE A 8 -5.61 -24.61 -6.23
N LEU A 9 -4.70 -24.27 -5.32
CA LEU A 9 -4.24 -25.19 -4.29
C LEU A 9 -5.41 -25.68 -3.40
N CYS A 10 -6.25 -24.79 -2.89
CA CYS A 10 -7.40 -25.18 -2.07
C CYS A 10 -8.41 -26.05 -2.83
N VAL A 11 -8.64 -25.78 -4.12
CA VAL A 11 -9.51 -26.60 -4.97
C VAL A 11 -8.93 -28.00 -5.16
N VAL A 12 -7.63 -28.11 -5.46
CA VAL A 12 -6.95 -29.40 -5.65
C VAL A 12 -6.96 -30.20 -4.34
N VAL A 13 -6.68 -29.55 -3.22
CA VAL A 13 -6.74 -30.19 -1.88
C VAL A 13 -8.16 -30.65 -1.57
N GLY A 14 -9.17 -29.82 -1.83
CA GLY A 14 -10.58 -30.17 -1.62
C GLY A 14 -11.01 -31.37 -2.45
N LEU A 15 -10.65 -31.39 -3.74
CA LEU A 15 -10.92 -32.52 -4.64
C LEU A 15 -10.24 -33.81 -4.16
N ALA A 16 -8.94 -33.74 -3.84
CA ALA A 16 -8.18 -34.89 -3.38
C ALA A 16 -8.73 -35.45 -2.05
N ALA A 17 -9.05 -34.57 -1.09
CA ALA A 17 -9.66 -34.96 0.17
C ALA A 17 -11.06 -35.55 -0.04
N GLY A 18 -11.86 -34.98 -0.95
CA GLY A 18 -13.21 -35.44 -1.25
C GLY A 18 -13.23 -36.83 -1.89
N LEU A 19 -12.19 -37.17 -2.67
CA LEU A 19 -12.00 -38.52 -3.20
C LEU A 19 -11.41 -39.49 -2.18
N ALA A 20 -10.46 -39.06 -1.33
CA ALA A 20 -9.71 -39.96 -0.45
C ALA A 20 -10.41 -40.27 0.88
N MET A 21 -11.02 -39.27 1.52
CA MET A 21 -11.62 -39.40 2.85
C MET A 21 -12.76 -40.43 2.93
N PRO A 22 -13.63 -40.56 1.90
CA PRO A 22 -14.65 -41.62 1.87
C PRO A 22 -14.11 -43.05 2.02
N TYR A 23 -12.89 -43.33 1.55
CA TYR A 23 -12.30 -44.67 1.63
C TYR A 23 -11.72 -45.00 3.02
N LEU A 24 -11.59 -44.02 3.91
CA LEU A 24 -11.13 -44.24 5.27
C LEU A 24 -12.26 -44.81 6.14
N ARG A 25 -12.25 -46.13 6.33
CA ARG A 25 -13.21 -46.84 7.20
C ARG A 25 -12.80 -46.82 8.67
N SER A 26 -12.65 -45.62 9.23
CA SER A 26 -12.27 -45.42 10.64
C SER A 26 -13.46 -44.98 11.49
N GLY A 27 -13.67 -45.62 12.64
CA GLY A 27 -14.72 -45.21 13.60
C GLY A 27 -16.15 -45.60 13.19
N PRO A 28 -17.18 -44.98 13.82
CA PRO A 28 -18.58 -45.30 13.59
C PRO A 28 -19.02 -45.04 12.14
N MET A 29 -19.84 -45.96 11.60
CA MET A 29 -20.40 -45.86 10.26
C MET A 29 -21.82 -45.28 10.33
N ILE A 30 -22.15 -44.37 9.41
CA ILE A 30 -23.41 -43.63 9.35
C ILE A 30 -24.01 -43.82 7.95
N PRO A 31 -25.34 -43.84 7.77
CA PRO A 31 -25.96 -43.98 6.45
C PRO A 31 -25.44 -42.96 5.43
N ALA A 32 -24.85 -43.44 4.34
CA ALA A 32 -24.16 -42.60 3.35
C ALA A 32 -25.11 -41.60 2.68
N ARG A 33 -26.38 -41.97 2.50
CA ARG A 33 -27.42 -41.09 1.95
C ARG A 33 -27.61 -39.80 2.76
N GLN A 34 -27.69 -39.90 4.09
CA GLN A 34 -27.88 -38.72 4.95
C GLN A 34 -26.66 -37.80 4.90
N VAL A 35 -25.46 -38.39 4.88
CA VAL A 35 -24.20 -37.65 4.76
C VAL A 35 -24.11 -36.96 3.39
N SER A 36 -24.46 -37.66 2.30
CA SER A 36 -24.45 -37.11 0.95
C SER A 36 -25.40 -35.91 0.82
N GLU A 37 -26.63 -36.02 1.33
CA GLU A 37 -27.61 -34.92 1.30
C GLU A 37 -27.09 -33.69 2.08
N MET A 38 -26.49 -33.92 3.26
CA MET A 38 -25.86 -32.86 4.06
C MET A 38 -24.71 -32.18 3.30
N LEU A 39 -23.80 -32.97 2.71
CA LEU A 39 -22.65 -32.45 1.97
C LEU A 39 -23.07 -31.64 0.74
N VAL A 40 -24.06 -32.11 -0.04
CA VAL A 40 -24.59 -31.33 -1.17
C VAL A 40 -25.18 -30.00 -0.69
N ALA A 41 -25.94 -30.01 0.41
CA ALA A 41 -26.51 -28.80 0.99
C ALA A 41 -25.42 -27.81 1.46
N LEU A 42 -24.37 -28.30 2.13
CA LEU A 42 -23.23 -27.50 2.57
C LEU A 42 -22.46 -26.92 1.37
N GLY A 43 -22.12 -27.76 0.39
CA GLY A 43 -21.34 -27.37 -0.77
C GLY A 43 -22.02 -26.27 -1.59
N LEU A 44 -23.31 -26.44 -1.89
CA LEU A 44 -24.11 -25.43 -2.61
C LEU A 44 -24.38 -24.18 -1.78
N GLY A 45 -24.66 -24.33 -0.48
CA GLY A 45 -24.86 -23.20 0.43
C GLY A 45 -23.63 -22.30 0.52
N LEU A 46 -22.44 -22.90 0.60
CA LEU A 46 -21.16 -22.18 0.62
C LEU A 46 -20.89 -21.41 -0.67
N LEU A 47 -21.23 -21.97 -1.84
CA LEU A 47 -21.13 -21.25 -3.11
C LEU A 47 -22.02 -19.99 -3.11
N GLY A 48 -23.22 -20.08 -2.55
CA GLY A 48 -24.10 -18.92 -2.35
C GLY A 48 -23.48 -17.85 -1.45
N VAL A 49 -22.91 -18.26 -0.31
CA VAL A 49 -22.21 -17.34 0.62
C VAL A 49 -21.00 -16.68 -0.06
N VAL A 50 -20.20 -17.44 -0.82
CA VAL A 50 -19.08 -16.92 -1.61
C VAL A 50 -19.53 -15.83 -2.57
N ALA A 51 -20.62 -16.07 -3.32
CA ALA A 51 -21.16 -15.08 -4.24
C ALA A 51 -21.58 -13.78 -3.52
N VAL A 52 -22.29 -13.90 -2.39
CA VAL A 52 -22.73 -12.74 -1.59
C VAL A 52 -21.55 -11.93 -1.04
N ILE A 53 -20.53 -12.59 -0.50
CA ILE A 53 -19.34 -11.91 0.04
C ILE A 53 -18.58 -11.20 -1.09
N PHE A 54 -18.48 -11.81 -2.27
CA PHE A 54 -17.84 -11.20 -3.43
C PHE A 54 -18.58 -9.92 -3.85
N SER A 55 -19.91 -9.95 -3.93
CA SER A 55 -20.72 -8.75 -4.21
C SER A 55 -20.53 -7.65 -3.15
N LEU A 56 -20.51 -8.01 -1.86
CA LEU A 56 -20.30 -7.06 -0.77
C LEU A 56 -18.89 -6.44 -0.82
N LEU A 57 -17.86 -7.21 -1.19
CA LEU A 57 -16.50 -6.70 -1.32
C LEU A 57 -16.41 -5.59 -2.38
N PHE A 58 -17.03 -5.78 -3.56
CA PHE A 58 -17.09 -4.73 -4.57
C PHE A 58 -17.80 -3.47 -4.08
N LEU A 59 -18.86 -3.63 -3.29
CA LEU A 59 -19.55 -2.50 -2.68
C LEU A 59 -18.63 -1.73 -1.72
N VAL A 60 -17.82 -2.44 -0.91
CA VAL A 60 -16.84 -1.81 -0.01
C VAL A 60 -15.75 -1.09 -0.81
N VAL A 61 -15.22 -1.68 -1.87
CA VAL A 61 -14.23 -1.05 -2.75
C VAL A 61 -14.80 0.20 -3.41
N GLN A 62 -16.03 0.13 -3.92
CA GLN A 62 -16.74 1.26 -4.48
C GLN A 62 -16.93 2.37 -3.43
N TRP A 63 -17.38 2.01 -2.24
CA TRP A 63 -17.57 2.93 -1.12
C TRP A 63 -16.25 3.62 -0.74
N ALA A 64 -15.15 2.87 -0.60
CA ALA A 64 -13.84 3.42 -0.29
C ALA A 64 -13.34 4.38 -1.37
N ALA A 65 -13.53 4.05 -2.65
CA ALA A 65 -13.20 4.93 -3.77
C ALA A 65 -14.07 6.21 -3.78
N THR A 66 -15.31 6.15 -3.28
CA THR A 66 -16.21 7.30 -3.14
C THR A 66 -16.03 8.12 -1.86
N THR A 67 -15.48 7.53 -0.80
CA THR A 67 -15.32 8.21 0.49
C THR A 67 -13.92 8.79 0.66
N PHE A 68 -12.87 8.04 0.28
CA PHE A 68 -11.48 8.44 0.48
C PHE A 68 -10.85 8.97 -0.81
N THR A 69 -10.29 8.08 -1.63
CA THR A 69 -9.72 8.40 -2.94
C THR A 69 -9.62 7.12 -3.76
N PRO A 70 -9.90 7.15 -5.08
CA PRO A 70 -9.74 5.98 -5.94
C PRO A 70 -8.29 5.48 -6.02
N ARG A 71 -7.31 6.28 -5.58
CA ARG A 71 -5.89 5.92 -5.52
C ARG A 71 -5.53 5.07 -4.29
N LEU A 72 -6.46 4.89 -3.35
CA LEU A 72 -6.23 4.12 -2.13
C LEU A 72 -6.41 2.62 -2.42
N LEU A 73 -5.30 1.89 -2.57
CA LEU A 73 -5.30 0.48 -2.96
C LEU A 73 -5.32 -0.51 -1.77
N LEU A 74 -5.52 -0.03 -0.53
CA LEU A 74 -5.30 -0.81 0.70
C LEU A 74 -6.09 -2.13 0.76
N PHE A 75 -7.25 -2.20 0.10
CA PHE A 75 -8.18 -3.32 0.16
C PHE A 75 -7.94 -4.43 -0.85
N ARG A 76 -7.34 -4.11 -2.00
CA ARG A 76 -7.19 -5.07 -3.10
C ARG A 76 -6.21 -6.19 -2.76
N ASP A 77 -5.21 -5.86 -1.96
CA ASP A 77 -4.06 -6.72 -1.71
C ASP A 77 -4.11 -7.46 -0.36
N ASP A 78 -5.17 -7.29 0.44
CA ASP A 78 -5.25 -7.98 1.74
C ASP A 78 -5.36 -9.50 1.53
N PRO A 79 -4.36 -10.30 1.97
CA PRO A 79 -4.36 -11.74 1.76
C PRO A 79 -5.56 -12.45 2.39
N ILE A 80 -6.19 -11.88 3.43
CA ILE A 80 -7.31 -12.53 4.12
C ILE A 80 -8.53 -12.68 3.19
N VAL A 81 -8.74 -11.72 2.29
CA VAL A 81 -9.82 -11.73 1.31
C VAL A 81 -9.68 -12.97 0.43
N TRP A 82 -8.54 -13.09 -0.25
CA TRP A 82 -8.27 -14.18 -1.19
C TRP A 82 -8.16 -15.56 -0.51
N ARG A 83 -7.62 -15.63 0.71
CA ARG A 83 -7.54 -16.87 1.48
C ARG A 83 -8.91 -17.39 1.90
N THR A 84 -9.80 -16.50 2.33
CA THR A 84 -11.18 -16.87 2.73
C THR A 84 -11.95 -17.44 1.54
N PHE A 85 -11.85 -16.81 0.37
CA PHE A 85 -12.47 -17.31 -0.86
C PHE A 85 -11.87 -18.64 -1.32
N ALA A 86 -10.54 -18.75 -1.34
CA ALA A 86 -9.85 -19.98 -1.71
C ALA A 86 -10.31 -21.16 -0.84
N PHE A 87 -10.38 -20.95 0.47
CA PHE A 87 -10.81 -21.98 1.41
C PHE A 87 -12.28 -22.36 1.23
N ALA A 88 -13.19 -21.39 1.12
CA ALA A 88 -14.62 -21.64 0.96
C ALA A 88 -14.92 -22.41 -0.34
N ILE A 89 -14.28 -22.05 -1.46
CA ILE A 89 -14.42 -22.76 -2.74
C ILE A 89 -13.82 -24.17 -2.64
N GLY A 90 -12.65 -24.32 -2.02
CA GLY A 90 -12.04 -25.63 -1.77
C GLY A 90 -12.93 -26.54 -0.93
N GLN A 91 -13.60 -25.99 0.08
CA GLN A 91 -14.57 -26.72 0.90
C GLN A 91 -15.80 -27.13 0.08
N SER A 92 -16.38 -26.24 -0.73
CA SER A 92 -17.50 -26.62 -1.63
C SER A 92 -17.13 -27.76 -2.57
N VAL A 93 -15.90 -27.75 -3.10
CA VAL A 93 -15.40 -28.84 -3.95
C VAL A 93 -15.25 -30.13 -3.16
N PHE A 94 -14.72 -30.07 -1.93
CA PHE A 94 -14.66 -31.22 -1.03
C PHE A 94 -16.05 -31.82 -0.79
N ASP A 95 -17.01 -31.00 -0.37
CA ASP A 95 -18.36 -31.45 -0.01
C ASP A 95 -19.07 -32.12 -1.20
N ILE A 96 -19.05 -31.47 -2.39
CA ILE A 96 -19.68 -32.03 -3.60
C ILE A 96 -18.97 -33.32 -4.05
N THR A 97 -17.63 -33.33 -4.04
CA THR A 97 -16.87 -34.51 -4.46
C THR A 97 -17.09 -35.69 -3.53
N ALA A 98 -17.05 -35.46 -2.21
CA ALA A 98 -17.30 -36.49 -1.22
C ALA A 98 -18.73 -37.04 -1.32
N ALA A 99 -19.73 -36.17 -1.54
CA ALA A 99 -21.11 -36.59 -1.78
C ALA A 99 -21.25 -37.49 -3.02
N LEU A 100 -20.61 -37.12 -4.13
CA LEU A 100 -20.60 -37.94 -5.34
C LEU A 100 -19.89 -39.28 -5.11
N ALA A 101 -18.76 -39.28 -4.41
CA ALA A 101 -17.97 -40.48 -4.13
C ALA A 101 -18.72 -41.50 -3.27
N ILE A 102 -19.55 -41.06 -2.31
CA ILE A 102 -20.32 -41.94 -1.42
C ILE A 102 -21.72 -42.26 -1.92
N SER A 103 -22.14 -41.71 -3.06
CA SER A 103 -23.52 -41.80 -3.56
C SER A 103 -24.04 -43.24 -3.75
N ASN A 104 -23.15 -44.19 -4.03
CA ASN A 104 -23.47 -45.61 -4.24
C ASN A 104 -23.15 -46.51 -3.02
N GLU A 105 -22.64 -45.94 -1.92
CA GLU A 105 -22.28 -46.69 -0.71
C GLU A 105 -23.48 -46.81 0.25
N THR A 106 -23.48 -47.84 1.10
CA THR A 106 -24.51 -48.01 2.14
C THR A 106 -24.25 -47.13 3.36
N ASP A 107 -22.98 -47.08 3.76
CA ASP A 107 -22.52 -46.48 5.01
C ASP A 107 -21.12 -45.87 4.83
N VAL A 108 -20.87 -44.76 5.52
CA VAL A 108 -19.60 -44.02 5.49
C VAL A 108 -19.14 -43.71 6.90
N SER A 109 -17.82 -43.64 7.08
CA SER A 109 -17.22 -43.19 8.34
C SER A 109 -17.69 -41.79 8.75
N VAL A 110 -17.93 -41.59 10.04
CA VAL A 110 -18.21 -40.28 10.66
C VAL A 110 -17.12 -39.22 10.43
N VAL A 111 -15.93 -39.62 9.99
CA VAL A 111 -14.82 -38.72 9.67
C VAL A 111 -15.19 -37.73 8.57
N VAL A 112 -15.92 -38.18 7.53
CA VAL A 112 -16.33 -37.33 6.41
C VAL A 112 -17.25 -36.17 6.85
N PRO A 113 -18.41 -36.42 7.49
CA PRO A 113 -19.27 -35.34 7.97
C PRO A 113 -18.61 -34.48 9.05
N SER A 114 -17.75 -35.08 9.90
CA SER A 114 -17.02 -34.32 10.92
C SER A 114 -16.02 -33.34 10.31
N LEU A 115 -15.29 -33.75 9.26
CA LEU A 115 -14.39 -32.88 8.53
C LEU A 115 -15.15 -31.74 7.81
N ALA A 116 -16.31 -32.05 7.20
CA ALA A 116 -17.17 -31.04 6.58
C ALA A 116 -17.64 -29.97 7.59
N VAL A 117 -18.06 -30.40 8.79
CA VAL A 117 -18.49 -29.48 9.86
C VAL A 117 -17.32 -28.65 10.40
N LEU A 118 -16.15 -29.26 10.61
CA LEU A 118 -14.95 -28.53 11.04
C LEU A 118 -14.51 -27.50 9.99
N ALA A 119 -14.54 -27.87 8.71
CA ALA A 119 -14.28 -26.95 7.62
C ALA A 119 -15.30 -25.80 7.60
N LEU A 120 -16.59 -26.09 7.79
CA LEU A 120 -17.63 -25.07 7.87
C LEU A 120 -17.37 -24.06 9.01
N LEU A 121 -17.01 -24.54 10.20
CA LEU A 121 -16.67 -23.68 11.34
C LEU A 121 -15.43 -22.81 11.05
N ALA A 122 -14.42 -23.37 10.38
CA ALA A 122 -13.26 -22.62 9.92
C ALA A 122 -13.66 -21.54 8.90
N THR A 123 -14.51 -21.87 7.92
CA THR A 123 -15.05 -20.93 6.94
C THR A 123 -15.83 -19.80 7.63
N LEU A 124 -16.73 -20.11 8.56
CA LEU A 124 -17.47 -19.10 9.32
C LEU A 124 -16.55 -18.17 10.13
N THR A 125 -15.48 -18.72 10.70
CA THR A 125 -14.48 -17.94 11.44
C THR A 125 -13.72 -16.99 10.51
N LEU A 126 -13.29 -17.47 9.34
CA LEU A 126 -12.63 -16.64 8.32
C LEU A 126 -13.55 -15.53 7.81
N ILE A 127 -14.83 -15.85 7.55
CA ILE A 127 -15.85 -14.87 7.16
C ILE A 127 -16.02 -13.81 8.25
N ARG A 128 -16.12 -14.21 9.52
CA ARG A 128 -16.21 -13.27 10.65
C ARG A 128 -14.99 -12.36 10.73
N LEU A 129 -13.78 -12.90 10.56
CA LEU A 129 -12.55 -12.10 10.53
C LEU A 129 -12.54 -11.12 9.36
N LEU A 130 -12.99 -11.57 8.17
CA LEU A 130 -13.12 -10.73 6.99
C LEU A 130 -14.12 -9.58 7.23
N GLN A 131 -15.27 -9.86 7.85
CA GLN A 131 -16.25 -8.85 8.23
C GLN A 131 -15.66 -7.82 9.20
N LEU A 132 -14.99 -8.26 10.27
CA LEU A 132 -14.35 -7.36 11.23
C LEU A 132 -13.31 -6.46 10.56
N ARG A 133 -12.50 -7.01 9.65
CA ARG A 133 -11.54 -6.23 8.85
C ARG A 133 -12.25 -5.22 7.94
N ALA A 134 -13.29 -5.65 7.23
CA ALA A 134 -14.06 -4.77 6.35
C ALA A 134 -14.70 -3.60 7.14
N PHE A 135 -15.32 -3.87 8.29
CA PHE A 135 -15.91 -2.83 9.13
C PHE A 135 -14.87 -1.85 9.66
N SER A 136 -13.70 -2.34 10.10
CA SER A 136 -12.63 -1.46 10.58
C SER A 136 -12.12 -0.53 9.49
N ALA A 137 -12.11 -0.98 8.25
CA ALA A 137 -11.57 -0.23 7.13
C ALA A 137 -12.61 0.69 6.46
N ILE A 138 -13.90 0.55 6.79
CA ILE A 138 -14.93 1.56 6.51
C ILE A 138 -14.75 2.79 7.41
N GLN A 139 -14.14 2.64 8.58
CA GLN A 139 -13.94 3.78 9.47
C GLN A 139 -12.78 4.67 8.99
N LEU A 140 -12.98 5.99 9.03
CA LEU A 140 -11.97 6.97 8.61
C LEU A 140 -10.68 6.85 9.42
N ALA A 141 -10.77 6.86 10.76
CA ALA A 141 -9.58 6.88 11.62
C ALA A 141 -8.63 5.68 11.41
N PRO A 142 -9.08 4.41 11.37
CA PRO A 142 -8.20 3.28 11.05
C PRO A 142 -7.56 3.36 9.66
N VAL A 143 -8.25 3.93 8.67
CA VAL A 143 -7.69 4.13 7.33
C VAL A 143 -6.58 5.17 7.36
N LEU A 144 -6.82 6.31 8.01
CA LEU A 144 -5.85 7.37 8.21
C LEU A 144 -4.59 6.85 8.93
N THR A 145 -4.77 6.13 10.04
CA THR A 145 -3.67 5.51 10.79
C THR A 145 -2.93 4.42 9.98
N SER A 146 -3.64 3.67 9.11
CA SER A 146 -3.01 2.70 8.21
C SER A 146 -2.14 3.37 7.15
N ILE A 147 -2.61 4.49 6.58
CA ILE A 147 -1.83 5.30 5.63
C ILE A 147 -0.58 5.87 6.32
N SER A 148 -0.74 6.48 7.49
CA SER A 148 0.39 7.08 8.21
C SER A 148 1.39 6.05 8.70
N SER A 149 0.95 4.92 9.26
CA SER A 149 1.85 3.84 9.68
C SER A 149 2.67 3.25 8.53
N ARG A 150 2.06 3.05 7.35
CA ARG A 150 2.80 2.63 6.14
C ARG A 150 3.76 3.73 5.67
N GLY A 151 3.34 5.00 5.72
CA GLY A 151 4.20 6.15 5.43
C GLY A 151 5.43 6.19 6.33
N ARG A 152 5.25 6.04 7.65
CA ARG A 152 6.35 5.97 8.64
C ARG A 152 7.30 4.81 8.36
N ALA A 153 6.75 3.63 8.02
CA ALA A 153 7.57 2.46 7.70
C ALA A 153 8.43 2.68 6.45
N VAL A 154 7.87 3.27 5.38
CA VAL A 154 8.62 3.60 4.16
C VAL A 154 9.65 4.69 4.45
N PHE A 155 9.26 5.74 5.18
CA PHE A 155 10.16 6.83 5.54
C PHE A 155 11.37 6.30 6.32
N ALA A 156 11.15 5.49 7.37
CA ALA A 156 12.23 4.88 8.16
C ALA A 156 13.12 3.93 7.35
N ALA A 157 12.59 3.29 6.30
CA ALA A 157 13.37 2.42 5.44
C ALA A 157 14.22 3.18 4.40
N VAL A 158 13.75 4.34 3.95
CA VAL A 158 14.36 5.12 2.86
C VAL A 158 15.26 6.25 3.37
N TYR A 159 14.92 6.84 4.51
CA TYR A 159 15.67 7.92 5.15
C TYR A 159 16.43 7.37 6.37
N PRO A 160 17.73 7.07 6.24
CA PRO A 160 18.51 6.56 7.37
C PRO A 160 18.62 7.63 8.47
N ALA A 161 18.58 7.18 9.73
CA ALA A 161 18.68 8.06 10.89
C ALA A 161 20.09 8.63 11.13
N THR A 162 21.09 8.20 10.37
CA THR A 162 22.50 8.53 10.63
C THR A 162 22.98 9.63 9.69
N ASP A 163 23.42 10.74 10.28
CA ASP A 163 24.26 11.77 9.64
C ASP A 163 25.66 11.20 9.36
N LEU A 164 25.76 10.14 8.56
CA LEU A 164 27.05 9.71 8.05
C LEU A 164 27.56 10.80 7.11
N GLU A 165 28.83 11.17 7.23
CA GLU A 165 29.50 12.02 6.24
C GLU A 165 29.35 11.36 4.87
N LEU A 166 28.45 11.90 4.06
CA LEU A 166 28.16 11.37 2.75
C LEU A 166 29.40 11.59 1.86
N PRO A 167 29.96 10.53 1.24
CA PRO A 167 31.13 10.67 0.39
C PRO A 167 30.80 11.66 -0.74
N PRO A 168 31.67 12.63 -1.05
CA PRO A 168 31.39 13.66 -2.04
C PRO A 168 31.10 13.03 -3.40
N LEU A 169 30.22 13.66 -4.17
CA LEU A 169 30.00 13.26 -5.56
C LEU A 169 31.32 13.44 -6.33
N PRO A 170 31.84 12.40 -6.98
CA PRO A 170 33.09 12.51 -7.71
C PRO A 170 32.90 13.41 -8.94
N THR A 171 33.93 14.20 -9.26
CA THR A 171 33.99 15.09 -10.43
C THR A 171 34.36 14.34 -11.71
N LEU A 172 33.70 13.20 -11.94
CA LEU A 172 33.86 12.44 -13.18
C LEU A 172 32.94 13.01 -14.27
N PRO A 173 33.33 12.98 -15.55
CA PRO A 173 32.43 13.31 -16.65
C PRO A 173 31.35 12.22 -16.79
N VAL A 174 30.15 12.64 -17.17
CA VAL A 174 29.06 11.71 -17.56
C VAL A 174 29.48 11.02 -18.85
N ILE A 175 29.48 9.69 -18.86
CA ILE A 175 29.80 8.88 -20.04
C ILE A 175 28.55 8.63 -20.86
N THR A 176 27.45 8.31 -20.18
CA THR A 176 26.18 8.00 -20.84
C THR A 176 25.04 8.33 -19.90
N THR A 177 23.97 8.91 -20.44
CA THR A 177 22.68 9.03 -19.76
C THR A 177 21.76 7.95 -20.29
N ILE A 178 21.17 7.17 -19.37
CA ILE A 178 20.20 6.13 -19.69
C ILE A 178 18.81 6.73 -19.67
N GLU A 179 18.06 6.50 -20.74
CA GLU A 179 16.71 7.02 -20.94
C GLU A 179 15.67 5.89 -20.97
N TRP A 180 14.45 6.20 -20.55
CA TRP A 180 13.32 5.28 -20.59
C TRP A 180 12.72 5.20 -21.99
N HIS A 181 12.76 4.03 -22.60
CA HIS A 181 12.20 3.75 -23.93
C HIS A 181 11.15 2.63 -23.93
N ARG A 182 10.38 2.56 -22.83
CA ARG A 182 9.32 1.56 -22.60
C ARG A 182 7.97 2.29 -22.45
N PRO A 183 6.82 1.58 -22.42
CA PRO A 183 5.53 2.20 -22.20
C PRO A 183 5.50 3.05 -20.92
N PRO A 184 4.61 4.06 -20.85
CA PRO A 184 4.47 4.90 -19.66
C PRO A 184 4.21 4.05 -18.41
N ALA A 185 4.92 4.35 -17.33
CA ALA A 185 4.84 3.61 -16.08
C ALA A 185 5.17 4.50 -14.88
N VAL A 186 5.05 3.94 -13.69
CA VAL A 186 5.48 4.54 -12.43
C VAL A 186 6.63 3.70 -11.88
N LEU A 187 7.74 4.34 -11.50
CA LEU A 187 8.82 3.65 -10.79
C LEU A 187 8.31 3.26 -9.40
N GLN A 188 8.23 1.97 -9.09
CA GLN A 188 7.71 1.47 -7.81
C GLN A 188 8.84 1.11 -6.85
N GLN A 189 9.94 0.54 -7.36
CA GLN A 189 11.05 0.06 -6.56
C GLN A 189 12.36 0.11 -7.36
N ILE A 190 13.45 0.39 -6.65
CA ILE A 190 14.83 0.29 -7.11
C ILE A 190 15.46 -0.91 -6.36
N LEU A 191 15.97 -1.87 -7.13
CA LEU A 191 16.74 -3.01 -6.62
C LEU A 191 18.19 -2.56 -6.39
N VAL A 192 18.42 -1.93 -5.23
CA VAL A 192 19.70 -1.28 -4.90
C VAL A 192 20.88 -2.25 -4.95
N GLU A 193 20.71 -3.48 -4.46
CA GLU A 193 21.76 -4.49 -4.47
C GLU A 193 22.15 -4.92 -5.89
N ASP A 194 21.16 -5.15 -6.76
CA ASP A 194 21.41 -5.53 -8.16
C ASP A 194 22.14 -4.40 -8.91
N LEU A 195 21.74 -3.15 -8.63
CA LEU A 195 22.36 -1.97 -9.21
C LEU A 195 23.80 -1.78 -8.68
N LEU A 196 24.03 -2.01 -7.39
CA LEU A 196 25.34 -1.96 -6.76
C LEU A 196 26.28 -3.02 -7.34
N GLN A 197 25.83 -4.28 -7.42
CA GLN A 197 26.62 -5.37 -8.00
C GLN A 197 27.00 -5.10 -9.45
N SER A 198 26.06 -4.54 -10.21
CA SER A 198 26.27 -4.21 -11.62
C SER A 198 27.23 -3.03 -11.80
N ALA A 199 27.08 -1.97 -11.01
CA ALA A 199 27.99 -0.82 -10.99
C ALA A 199 29.43 -1.25 -10.61
N ARG A 200 29.57 -2.13 -9.60
CA ARG A 200 30.87 -2.73 -9.23
C ARG A 200 31.51 -3.49 -10.38
N SER A 201 30.74 -4.36 -11.04
CA SER A 201 31.23 -5.21 -12.14
C SER A 201 31.71 -4.38 -13.34
N CYS A 202 31.04 -3.25 -13.61
CA CYS A 202 31.40 -2.34 -14.70
C CYS A 202 32.44 -1.27 -14.29
N ARG A 203 32.85 -1.23 -13.01
CA ARG A 203 33.64 -0.13 -12.42
C ARG A 203 33.02 1.25 -12.68
N SER A 204 31.70 1.33 -12.60
CA SER A 204 30.91 2.52 -12.88
C SER A 204 30.32 3.09 -11.60
N MET A 205 29.87 4.34 -11.68
CA MET A 205 28.97 4.96 -10.71
C MET A 205 27.68 5.36 -11.41
N VAL A 206 26.55 5.06 -10.80
CA VAL A 206 25.21 5.37 -11.31
C VAL A 206 24.57 6.43 -10.44
N VAL A 207 24.21 7.57 -11.04
CA VAL A 207 23.43 8.63 -10.37
C VAL A 207 22.03 8.62 -10.96
N LEU A 208 21.06 8.16 -10.18
CA LEU A 208 19.66 8.19 -10.60
C LEU A 208 19.16 9.64 -10.61
N ARG A 209 18.33 9.95 -11.61
CA ARG A 209 17.60 11.22 -11.73
C ARG A 209 16.14 11.11 -11.28
N VAL A 210 15.68 9.87 -11.09
CA VAL A 210 14.32 9.54 -10.70
C VAL A 210 14.32 8.82 -9.36
N SER A 211 13.25 9.01 -8.59
CA SER A 211 12.99 8.31 -7.32
C SER A 211 11.71 7.50 -7.41
N PRO A 212 11.52 6.47 -6.56
CA PRO A 212 10.26 5.74 -6.48
C PRO A 212 9.06 6.71 -6.35
N GLY A 213 8.01 6.42 -7.10
CA GLY A 213 6.87 7.29 -7.36
C GLY A 213 6.96 8.09 -8.66
N SER A 214 8.15 8.30 -9.24
CA SER A 214 8.30 9.08 -10.47
C SER A 214 7.53 8.46 -11.64
N THR A 215 6.84 9.29 -12.42
CA THR A 215 6.20 8.88 -13.67
C THR A 215 7.26 8.80 -14.78
N LEU A 216 7.42 7.61 -15.34
CA LEU A 216 8.31 7.28 -16.44
C LEU A 216 7.57 7.43 -17.76
N ARG A 217 8.20 8.10 -18.72
CA ARG A 217 7.67 8.38 -20.05
C ARG A 217 8.81 8.29 -21.06
N ASP A 218 8.46 8.01 -22.31
CA ASP A 218 9.44 7.81 -23.38
C ASP A 218 10.41 9.01 -23.48
N GLY A 219 11.70 8.72 -23.58
CA GLY A 219 12.79 9.70 -23.58
C GLY A 219 13.13 10.33 -22.22
N LEU A 220 12.52 9.90 -21.11
CA LEU A 220 12.84 10.44 -19.79
C LEU A 220 14.24 9.96 -19.35
N PRO A 221 15.19 10.85 -19.01
CA PRO A 221 16.48 10.45 -18.48
C PRO A 221 16.34 9.88 -17.06
N LEU A 222 16.74 8.62 -16.88
CA LEU A 222 16.62 7.86 -15.63
C LEU A 222 17.87 7.94 -14.78
N ALA A 223 19.04 7.84 -15.40
CA ALA A 223 20.31 7.70 -14.70
C ALA A 223 21.47 8.24 -15.53
N ASP A 224 22.43 8.86 -14.86
CA ASP A 224 23.73 9.17 -15.44
C ASP A 224 24.76 8.13 -14.99
N VAL A 225 25.58 7.68 -15.93
CA VAL A 225 26.65 6.72 -15.70
C VAL A 225 28.00 7.41 -15.82
N TYR A 226 28.85 7.21 -14.81
CA TYR A 226 30.19 7.78 -14.71
C TYR A 226 31.25 6.68 -14.61
N GLY A 227 32.48 6.99 -15.03
CA GLY A 227 33.66 6.11 -14.88
C GLY A 227 33.77 5.03 -15.96
N GLY A 228 32.99 3.95 -15.85
CA GLY A 228 32.97 2.85 -16.82
C GLY A 228 31.65 2.81 -17.63
N PRO A 229 31.66 2.31 -18.88
CA PRO A 229 30.41 2.08 -19.62
C PRO A 229 29.59 0.97 -18.95
N MET A 230 28.28 1.19 -18.84
CA MET A 230 27.33 0.23 -18.28
C MET A 230 26.17 0.01 -19.25
N PRO A 231 25.79 -1.24 -19.57
CA PRO A 231 24.67 -1.51 -20.45
C PRO A 231 23.35 -0.95 -19.88
N ALA A 232 22.55 -0.29 -20.74
CA ALA A 232 21.28 0.30 -20.35
C ALA A 232 20.32 -0.71 -19.71
N ASN A 233 20.24 -1.93 -20.26
CA ASN A 233 19.35 -2.98 -19.76
C ASN A 233 19.66 -3.37 -18.31
N THR A 234 20.93 -3.36 -17.90
CA THR A 234 21.32 -3.68 -16.52
C THR A 234 20.76 -2.68 -15.52
N ILE A 235 20.69 -1.39 -15.89
CA ILE A 235 20.05 -0.37 -15.06
C ILE A 235 18.53 -0.54 -15.11
N LEU A 236 17.95 -0.73 -16.30
CA LEU A 236 16.51 -0.85 -16.47
C LEU A 236 15.92 -2.08 -15.76
N ASP A 237 16.65 -3.19 -15.66
CA ASP A 237 16.18 -4.41 -15.00
C ASP A 237 16.24 -4.30 -13.47
N ALA A 238 17.06 -3.38 -12.94
CA ALA A 238 17.06 -3.02 -11.52
C ALA A 238 15.94 -2.02 -11.14
N LEU A 239 15.19 -1.50 -12.13
CA LEU A 239 14.08 -0.57 -11.93
C LEU A 239 12.75 -1.31 -12.11
N VAL A 240 12.04 -1.54 -11.01
CA VAL A 240 10.72 -2.16 -11.03
C VAL A 240 9.67 -1.08 -11.28
N SER A 241 8.97 -1.19 -12.40
CA SER A 241 7.92 -0.26 -12.82
C SER A 241 6.53 -0.91 -12.81
N GLY A 242 5.49 -0.15 -12.52
CA GLY A 242 4.10 -0.60 -12.63
C GLY A 242 3.15 0.53 -13.03
N SER A 243 1.84 0.24 -13.06
CA SER A 243 0.83 1.22 -13.49
C SER A 243 0.50 2.27 -12.43
N GLU A 244 0.77 1.98 -11.16
CA GLU A 244 0.35 2.81 -10.02
C GLU A 244 1.50 2.97 -9.01
N ARG A 245 1.41 3.99 -8.16
CA ARG A 245 2.33 4.16 -7.02
C ARG A 245 2.03 3.10 -5.95
N THR A 246 3.06 2.68 -5.22
CA THR A 246 2.94 1.71 -4.12
C THR A 246 3.69 2.19 -2.89
N PHE A 247 3.30 1.68 -1.72
CA PHE A 247 4.03 1.91 -0.46
C PHE A 247 5.34 1.11 -0.40
N THR A 248 5.89 0.62 -1.51
CA THR A 248 7.10 -0.21 -1.48
C THR A 248 8.31 0.64 -1.13
N GLN A 249 8.53 1.73 -1.87
CA GLN A 249 9.65 2.65 -1.66
C GLN A 249 9.31 4.12 -1.92
N ASP A 250 8.05 4.48 -2.19
CA ASP A 250 7.63 5.87 -2.43
C ASP A 250 7.30 6.59 -1.12
N PRO A 251 8.19 7.47 -0.60
CA PRO A 251 7.96 8.12 0.68
C PRO A 251 6.88 9.21 0.60
N LEU A 252 6.52 9.70 -0.60
CA LEU A 252 5.51 10.75 -0.77
C LEU A 252 4.08 10.20 -0.80
N LEU A 253 3.91 8.89 -1.02
CA LEU A 253 2.58 8.32 -1.27
C LEU A 253 1.63 8.52 -0.09
N ALA A 254 2.10 8.38 1.16
CA ALA A 254 1.27 8.56 2.34
C ALA A 254 0.72 9.99 2.42
N ILE A 255 1.60 11.00 2.31
CA ILE A 255 1.20 12.41 2.33
C ILE A 255 0.26 12.74 1.17
N ARG A 256 0.50 12.20 -0.03
CA ARG A 256 -0.41 12.37 -1.18
C ARG A 256 -1.81 11.84 -0.92
N LEU A 257 -1.91 10.64 -0.36
CA LEU A 257 -3.21 10.01 -0.10
C LEU A 257 -3.97 10.77 1.00
N LEU A 258 -3.28 11.26 2.03
CA LEU A 258 -3.88 12.09 3.07
C LEU A 258 -4.34 13.45 2.50
N ALA A 259 -3.53 14.09 1.66
CA ALA A 259 -3.90 15.32 0.98
C ALA A 259 -5.10 15.12 0.05
N ASP A 260 -5.15 14.01 -0.72
CA ASP A 260 -6.30 13.65 -1.54
C ASP A 260 -7.59 13.51 -0.70
N ILE A 261 -7.50 12.89 0.48
CA ILE A 261 -8.63 12.75 1.42
C ILE A 261 -9.08 14.13 1.93
N ALA A 262 -8.13 14.99 2.32
CA ALA A 262 -8.44 16.34 2.78
C ALA A 262 -9.09 17.18 1.66
N LEU A 263 -8.52 17.17 0.45
CA LEU A 263 -9.06 17.87 -0.72
C LEU A 263 -10.47 17.40 -1.07
N ARG A 264 -10.70 16.08 -1.03
CA ARG A 264 -12.04 15.53 -1.26
C ARG A 264 -13.03 15.98 -0.21
N ALA A 265 -12.64 15.93 1.07
CA ALA A 265 -13.48 16.37 2.18
C ALA A 265 -13.84 17.87 2.06
N LEU A 266 -12.90 18.70 1.61
CA LEU A 266 -13.11 20.14 1.36
C LEU A 266 -13.86 20.45 0.06
N SER A 267 -14.08 19.46 -0.81
CA SER A 267 -14.76 19.70 -2.09
C SER A 267 -16.20 20.20 -1.88
N PRO A 268 -16.76 21.02 -2.80
CA PRO A 268 -18.13 21.52 -2.67
C PRO A 268 -19.20 20.44 -2.55
N ALA A 269 -18.94 19.24 -3.08
CA ALA A 269 -19.87 18.13 -3.05
C ALA A 269 -19.92 17.40 -1.70
N ILE A 270 -18.84 17.44 -0.92
CA ILE A 270 -18.73 16.74 0.37
C ILE A 270 -18.85 17.73 1.52
N ASN A 271 -18.05 18.80 1.49
CA ASN A 271 -18.00 19.88 2.49
C ASN A 271 -17.95 19.35 3.95
N ASP A 272 -16.95 18.52 4.23
CA ASP A 272 -16.67 17.95 5.56
C ASP A 272 -15.31 18.44 6.11
N PRO A 273 -15.27 19.63 6.72
CA PRO A 273 -14.07 20.17 7.36
C PRO A 273 -13.48 19.28 8.47
N ALA A 274 -14.29 18.49 9.17
CA ALA A 274 -13.82 17.67 10.29
C ALA A 274 -12.97 16.48 9.80
N THR A 275 -13.36 15.87 8.67
CA THR A 275 -12.54 14.86 7.99
C THR A 275 -11.23 15.46 7.47
N ALA A 276 -11.26 16.68 6.92
CA ALA A 276 -10.04 17.36 6.47
C ALA A 276 -9.06 17.61 7.64
N VAL A 277 -9.57 18.02 8.81
CA VAL A 277 -8.75 18.19 10.03
C VAL A 277 -8.08 16.88 10.43
N GLN A 278 -8.81 15.76 10.46
CA GLN A 278 -8.21 14.46 10.80
C GLN A 278 -7.13 14.02 9.81
N ALA A 279 -7.30 14.30 8.51
CA ALA A 279 -6.26 14.04 7.52
C ALA A 279 -5.02 14.95 7.75
N LEU A 280 -5.24 16.21 8.15
CA LEU A 280 -4.16 17.13 8.52
C LEU A 280 -3.40 16.69 9.78
N ASP A 281 -4.07 16.07 10.76
CA ASP A 281 -3.41 15.50 11.94
C ASP A 281 -2.35 14.45 11.55
N GLU A 282 -2.69 13.55 10.63
CA GLU A 282 -1.74 12.55 10.13
C GLU A 282 -0.66 13.16 9.20
N ILE A 283 -0.99 14.24 8.46
CA ILE A 283 0.01 14.97 7.66
C ILE A 283 1.02 15.66 8.59
N GLU A 284 0.58 16.25 9.71
CA GLU A 284 1.47 16.87 10.71
C GLU A 284 2.47 15.86 11.26
N ASP A 285 2.01 14.66 11.64
CA ASP A 285 2.88 13.60 12.14
C ASP A 285 3.97 13.24 11.13
N LEU A 286 3.60 13.00 9.87
CA LEU A 286 4.56 12.67 8.81
C LEU A 286 5.50 13.85 8.51
N LEU A 287 5.02 15.08 8.47
CA LEU A 287 5.86 16.26 8.23
C LEU A 287 6.83 16.52 9.38
N SER A 288 6.44 16.23 10.62
CA SER A 288 7.31 16.34 11.79
C SER A 288 8.49 15.34 11.70
N LEU A 289 8.23 14.13 11.18
CA LEU A 289 9.30 13.16 10.91
C LEU A 289 10.25 13.66 9.82
N VAL A 290 9.72 14.17 8.70
CA VAL A 290 10.53 14.69 7.59
C VAL A 290 11.35 15.91 8.02
N ALA A 291 10.80 16.77 8.89
CA ALA A 291 11.47 17.96 9.40
C ALA A 291 12.79 17.65 10.14
N SER A 292 12.92 16.44 10.68
CA SER A 292 14.10 16.00 11.44
C SER A 292 15.25 15.47 10.57
N VAL A 293 15.05 15.28 9.26
CA VAL A 293 16.04 14.62 8.38
C VAL A 293 16.65 15.60 7.38
N ARG A 294 17.98 15.50 7.19
CA ARG A 294 18.78 16.33 6.27
C ARG A 294 19.13 15.68 4.93
N ALA A 295 18.93 14.37 4.78
CA ALA A 295 19.34 13.64 3.59
C ALA A 295 18.53 14.04 2.34
N ASP A 296 19.24 14.51 1.31
CA ASP A 296 18.69 14.82 -0.03
C ASP A 296 18.89 13.67 -1.04
N SER A 297 19.68 12.67 -0.65
CA SER A 297 20.06 11.55 -1.48
C SER A 297 20.52 10.37 -0.64
N ILE A 298 20.29 9.15 -1.14
CA ILE A 298 20.93 7.93 -0.65
C ILE A 298 22.22 7.74 -1.44
N ARG A 299 23.34 7.57 -0.74
CA ARG A 299 24.64 7.27 -1.35
C ARG A 299 25.10 5.89 -0.90
N VAL A 300 25.25 4.98 -1.85
CA VAL A 300 25.60 3.58 -1.61
C VAL A 300 27.04 3.35 -2.06
N VAL A 301 27.86 2.91 -1.11
CA VAL A 301 29.26 2.56 -1.33
C VAL A 301 29.43 1.05 -1.45
N ASP A 302 30.48 0.61 -2.14
CA ASP A 302 30.86 -0.80 -2.14
C ASP A 302 31.75 -1.16 -0.92
N GLU A 303 32.14 -2.44 -0.82
CA GLU A 303 33.04 -2.96 0.23
C GLU A 303 34.41 -2.26 0.29
N ARG A 304 34.82 -1.56 -0.77
CA ARG A 304 36.08 -0.80 -0.83
C ARG A 304 35.89 0.66 -0.40
N GLY A 305 34.66 1.07 -0.11
CA GLY A 305 34.30 2.45 0.20
C GLY A 305 34.08 3.33 -1.02
N ASP A 306 34.11 2.77 -2.24
CA ASP A 306 33.87 3.56 -3.45
C ASP A 306 32.38 3.85 -3.62
N LEU A 307 32.01 5.10 -3.88
CA LEU A 307 30.64 5.48 -4.21
C LEU A 307 30.21 4.86 -5.54
N ARG A 308 29.13 4.07 -5.52
CA ARG A 308 28.62 3.34 -6.70
C ARG A 308 27.23 3.75 -7.13
N VAL A 309 26.33 4.04 -6.20
CA VAL A 309 24.94 4.39 -6.52
C VAL A 309 24.52 5.63 -5.74
N VAL A 310 23.90 6.58 -6.43
CA VAL A 310 23.28 7.76 -5.82
C VAL A 310 21.81 7.78 -6.22
N ILE A 311 20.93 7.84 -5.23
CA ILE A 311 19.48 7.85 -5.42
C ILE A 311 18.94 9.17 -4.87
N PRO A 312 18.23 9.99 -5.66
CA PRO A 312 17.69 11.24 -5.18
C PRO A 312 16.51 10.98 -4.24
N LEU A 313 16.42 11.74 -3.15
CA LEU A 313 15.30 11.70 -2.23
C LEU A 313 14.46 12.98 -2.34
N PRO A 314 13.14 12.90 -2.19
CA PRO A 314 12.31 14.09 -2.01
C PRO A 314 12.80 14.93 -0.82
N ASP A 315 12.93 16.23 -1.04
CA ASP A 315 13.29 17.18 0.01
C ASP A 315 12.06 17.61 0.84
N PHE A 316 12.30 18.25 1.98
CA PHE A 316 11.24 18.78 2.85
C PHE A 316 10.25 19.66 2.09
N THR A 317 10.72 20.53 1.19
CA THR A 317 9.87 21.36 0.32
C THR A 317 8.88 20.53 -0.47
N THR A 318 9.32 19.41 -1.03
CA THR A 318 8.48 18.52 -1.82
C THR A 318 7.39 17.87 -0.97
N PHE A 319 7.70 17.46 0.27
CA PHE A 319 6.68 16.94 1.18
C PHE A 319 5.64 18.00 1.56
N VAL A 320 6.08 19.18 1.97
CA VAL A 320 5.19 20.29 2.36
C VAL A 320 4.29 20.69 1.18
N ARG A 321 4.87 20.88 -0.01
CA ARG A 321 4.09 21.21 -1.22
C ARG A 321 3.04 20.15 -1.53
N THR A 322 3.45 18.88 -1.45
CA THR A 322 2.58 17.74 -1.76
C THR A 322 1.44 17.57 -0.74
N GLY A 323 1.71 17.88 0.54
CA GLY A 323 0.73 17.71 1.60
C GLY A 323 -0.21 18.88 1.81
N LEU A 324 0.26 20.11 1.59
CA LEU A 324 -0.42 21.31 2.11
C LEU A 324 -0.86 22.30 1.04
N ASP A 325 -0.14 22.48 -0.08
CA ASP A 325 -0.37 23.66 -0.94
C ASP A 325 -1.80 23.69 -1.53
N ASP A 326 -2.24 22.57 -2.12
CA ASP A 326 -3.60 22.48 -2.68
C ASP A 326 -4.68 22.47 -1.57
N VAL A 327 -4.35 21.94 -0.39
CA VAL A 327 -5.25 21.88 0.77
C VAL A 327 -5.48 23.28 1.34
N ILE A 328 -4.42 24.09 1.47
CA ILE A 328 -4.49 25.50 1.89
C ILE A 328 -5.38 26.27 0.93
N ALA A 329 -5.17 26.11 -0.39
CA ALA A 329 -6.01 26.76 -1.40
C ALA A 329 -7.49 26.37 -1.25
N SER A 330 -7.76 25.08 -1.02
CA SER A 330 -9.13 24.55 -0.89
C SER A 330 -9.80 24.90 0.45
N ALA A 331 -9.03 25.27 1.47
CA ALA A 331 -9.53 25.61 2.80
C ALA A 331 -10.08 27.04 2.91
N SER A 332 -10.08 27.84 1.84
CA SER A 332 -10.41 29.27 1.85
C SER A 332 -11.74 29.63 2.53
N ASN A 333 -12.71 28.70 2.51
CA ASN A 333 -14.05 28.90 3.06
C ASN A 333 -14.28 28.18 4.40
N SER A 334 -13.23 27.62 5.03
CA SER A 334 -13.32 26.82 6.25
C SER A 334 -12.44 27.36 7.37
N PRO A 335 -13.01 28.17 8.30
CA PRO A 335 -12.32 28.67 9.48
C PRO A 335 -11.62 27.59 10.30
N LEU A 336 -12.30 26.45 10.49
CA LEU A 336 -11.81 25.31 11.24
C LEU A 336 -10.51 24.76 10.65
N VAL A 337 -10.46 24.63 9.32
CA VAL A 337 -9.33 24.03 8.61
C VAL A 337 -8.18 25.02 8.52
N LEU A 338 -8.46 26.31 8.28
CA LEU A 338 -7.44 27.36 8.30
C LEU A 338 -6.76 27.48 9.67
N GLY A 339 -7.54 27.42 10.76
CA GLY A 339 -6.99 27.38 12.12
C GLY A 339 -6.08 26.17 12.33
N ARG A 340 -6.55 24.97 11.97
CA ARG A 340 -5.77 23.74 12.10
C ARG A 340 -4.48 23.75 11.29
N LEU A 341 -4.51 24.28 10.06
CA LEU A 341 -3.33 24.43 9.20
C LEU A 341 -2.30 25.38 9.83
N ARG A 342 -2.74 26.47 10.48
CA ARG A 342 -1.85 27.38 11.21
C ARG A 342 -1.16 26.67 12.36
N ASP A 343 -1.90 25.90 13.15
CA ASP A 343 -1.35 25.11 14.27
C ASP A 343 -0.32 24.09 13.75
N LEU A 344 -0.66 23.36 12.67
CA LEU A 344 0.23 22.40 12.01
C LEU A 344 1.55 23.05 11.62
N LEU A 345 1.49 24.16 10.88
CA LEU A 345 2.71 24.84 10.43
C LEU A 345 3.56 25.32 11.61
N SER A 346 2.91 25.76 12.69
CA SER A 346 3.59 26.24 13.89
C SER A 346 4.31 25.10 14.63
N HIS A 347 3.64 23.96 14.82
CA HIS A 347 4.23 22.79 15.47
C HIS A 347 5.38 22.18 14.65
N VAL A 348 5.21 22.04 13.34
CA VAL A 348 6.28 21.53 12.45
C VAL A 348 7.45 22.53 12.42
N ALA A 349 7.17 23.83 12.40
CA ALA A 349 8.22 24.86 12.42
C ALA A 349 9.03 24.86 13.73
N ALA A 350 8.39 24.58 14.87
CA ALA A 350 9.07 24.48 16.17
C ALA A 350 10.10 23.34 16.22
N GLN A 351 9.90 22.28 15.42
CA GLN A 351 10.78 21.12 15.33
C GLN A 351 11.73 21.17 14.12
N SER A 352 11.63 22.22 13.30
CA SER A 352 12.37 22.36 12.04
C SER A 352 13.62 23.24 12.18
N GLU A 353 14.61 22.95 11.34
CA GLU A 353 15.79 23.82 11.18
C GLU A 353 15.46 25.16 10.50
N SER A 354 16.38 26.13 10.58
CA SER A 354 16.22 27.48 10.02
C SER A 354 15.71 27.47 8.57
N ARG A 355 16.33 26.67 7.69
CA ARG A 355 15.95 26.58 6.27
C ARG A 355 14.50 26.09 6.06
N ASN A 356 14.07 25.12 6.86
CA ASN A 356 12.72 24.56 6.75
C ASN A 356 11.66 25.51 7.33
N ARG A 357 12.02 26.32 8.35
CA ARG A 357 11.13 27.34 8.92
C ARG A 357 10.71 28.41 7.90
N ASP A 358 11.60 28.81 7.01
CA ASP A 358 11.28 29.80 5.97
C ASP A 358 10.21 29.27 4.98
N ILE A 359 10.31 27.99 4.62
CA ILE A 359 9.36 27.28 3.74
C ILE A 359 7.96 27.25 4.38
N LEU A 360 7.89 27.02 5.69
CA LEU A 360 6.64 26.98 6.45
C LEU A 360 6.08 28.40 6.67
N ALA A 361 6.93 29.38 6.97
CA ALA A 361 6.53 30.77 7.17
C ALA A 361 5.87 31.38 5.92
N MET A 362 6.31 30.98 4.72
CA MET A 362 5.66 31.40 3.48
C MET A 362 4.20 30.94 3.40
N ARG A 363 3.90 29.72 3.87
CA ARG A 363 2.54 29.15 3.89
C ARG A 363 1.70 29.70 5.03
N ALA A 364 2.31 29.98 6.18
CA ALA A 364 1.63 30.65 7.29
C ALA A 364 1.08 32.01 6.86
N ARG A 365 1.90 32.82 6.15
CA ARG A 365 1.44 34.11 5.58
C ARG A 365 0.29 33.93 4.58
N TRP A 366 0.32 32.87 3.78
CA TRP A 366 -0.78 32.58 2.85
C TRP A 366 -2.09 32.26 3.60
N ILE A 367 -2.02 31.45 4.65
CA ILE A 367 -3.18 31.14 5.52
C ILE A 367 -3.70 32.41 6.22
N ASP A 368 -2.82 33.29 6.68
CA ASP A 368 -3.22 34.54 7.32
C ASP A 368 -3.97 35.45 6.35
N GLN A 369 -3.55 35.53 5.09
CA GLN A 369 -4.28 36.25 4.04
C GLN A 369 -5.67 35.66 3.83
N LEU A 370 -5.80 34.34 3.74
CA LEU A 370 -7.10 33.67 3.60
C LEU A 370 -7.99 33.87 4.83
N SER A 371 -7.40 33.94 6.02
CA SER A 371 -8.10 34.12 7.30
C SER A 371 -8.71 35.51 7.47
N GLN A 372 -8.30 36.51 6.70
CA GLN A 372 -8.88 37.87 6.75
C GLN A 372 -10.39 37.90 6.46
N GLY A 373 -10.91 36.89 5.75
CA GLY A 373 -12.35 36.69 5.56
C GLY A 373 -13.11 36.31 6.83
N PHE A 374 -12.41 35.97 7.92
CA PHE A 374 -12.97 35.46 9.17
C PHE A 374 -12.44 36.23 10.38
N PRO A 375 -12.93 37.46 10.64
CA PRO A 375 -12.36 38.38 11.63
C PRO A 375 -12.42 37.92 13.09
N ARG A 376 -13.10 36.80 13.39
CA ARG A 376 -13.15 36.18 14.73
C ARG A 376 -12.18 35.01 14.91
N LEU A 377 -11.47 34.60 13.85
CA LEU A 377 -10.32 33.70 13.95
C LEU A 377 -9.11 34.53 14.38
N GLU A 378 -9.03 34.90 15.65
CA GLU A 378 -7.82 35.50 16.18
C GLU A 378 -6.67 34.47 16.16
N PRO A 379 -5.41 34.88 15.88
CA PRO A 379 -4.28 34.00 16.13
C PRO A 379 -4.25 33.65 17.63
N PRO A 380 -3.94 32.40 18.03
CA PRO A 380 -3.74 32.08 19.43
C PRO A 380 -2.61 32.96 19.99
N LEU A 381 -2.83 33.48 21.20
CA LEU A 381 -1.90 34.32 21.96
C LEU A 381 -0.54 33.65 22.20
#